data_AF-A0A929LDC7-F1
#
_entry.id   AF-A0A929LDC7-F1
#
_cell.length_a   1.000
_cell.length_b   1.000
_cell.length_c   1.000
_cell.angle_alpha   90.00
_cell.angle_beta   90.00
_cell.angle_gamma   90.00
#
_symmetry.space_group_name_H-M   'P 1'
#
loop_
_entity.id
_entity.type
_entity.pdbx_description
1 polymer ?
#
loop_
_entity_poly.entity_id
_entity_poly.type
_entity_poly.pdbx_seq_one_letter_code
_entity_poly.pdbx_strand_id
1 'polypeptide(L)'
;MGLFSTLRKRRQEKKAAMRAAKVRAKAEAKADAKLEKQKEKYLRKTAKQVRKADNKELKNRRKHEEKMAQAALEQIKAGNFNGGNVTRYVGAARVAIPALLPLVYRGITQMQASNEKSRAQHSDVPVSEMAKYSGDGAAQKARIAKLRKELKDNSVPGGFAKDAEDQLDQLEKAVDSTRTMNENQTRNALKAVTRELDLVENQLRIKRG
;
A
#
# COMPACT_ATOMS: atom_id res chain seq x y z
N MET A 1 79.88 28.94 66.46
CA MET A 1 79.83 28.51 65.04
C MET A 1 79.64 29.73 64.15
N GLY A 2 80.54 30.01 63.20
CA GLY A 2 80.57 31.30 62.48
C GLY A 2 79.56 31.44 61.32
N LEU A 3 79.06 32.67 61.10
CA LEU A 3 78.10 33.03 60.05
C LEU A 3 78.51 32.56 58.64
N PHE A 4 79.79 32.64 58.29
CA PHE A 4 80.27 32.23 56.96
C PHE A 4 80.09 30.74 56.66
N SER A 5 80.20 29.87 57.66
CA SER A 5 79.98 28.43 57.46
C SER A 5 78.50 28.11 57.25
N THR A 6 77.59 28.84 57.90
CA THR A 6 76.13 28.71 57.71
C THR A 6 75.69 29.16 56.31
N LEU A 7 76.25 30.25 55.78
CA LEU A 7 75.95 30.74 54.43
C LEU A 7 76.44 29.77 53.35
N ARG A 8 77.63 29.18 53.52
CA ARG A 8 78.15 28.15 52.60
C ARG A 8 77.26 26.89 52.59
N LYS A 9 76.82 26.42 53.77
CA LYS A 9 75.89 25.29 53.89
C LYS A 9 74.55 25.56 53.18
N ARG A 10 73.91 26.71 53.43
CA ARG A 10 72.66 27.11 52.76
C ARG A 10 72.80 27.17 51.23
N ARG A 11 73.92 27.66 50.70
CA ARG A 11 74.18 27.68 49.25
C ARG A 11 74.30 26.27 48.67
N GLN A 12 74.97 25.35 49.37
CA GLN A 12 75.09 23.96 48.96
C GLN A 12 73.73 23.25 48.97
N GLU A 13 72.93 23.45 50.01
CA GLU A 13 71.56 22.93 50.09
C GLU A 13 70.68 23.45 48.95
N LYS A 14 70.70 24.75 48.66
CA LYS A 14 69.97 25.32 47.52
C LYS A 14 70.45 24.74 46.18
N LYS A 15 71.76 24.56 45.99
CA LYS A 15 72.31 23.96 44.76
C LYS A 15 71.93 22.49 44.62
N ALA A 16 71.93 21.74 45.72
CA ALA A 16 71.47 20.36 45.76
C ALA A 16 69.96 20.27 45.45
N ALA A 17 69.15 21.12 46.04
CA ALA A 17 67.70 21.21 45.77
C ALA A 17 67.42 21.55 44.30
N MET A 18 68.11 22.54 43.72
CA MET A 18 67.97 22.87 42.30
C MET A 18 68.38 21.71 41.38
N ARG A 19 69.46 20.99 41.71
CA ARG A 19 69.89 19.81 40.94
C ARG A 19 68.88 18.68 41.04
N ALA A 20 68.36 18.41 42.24
CA ALA A 20 67.32 17.41 42.46
C ALA A 20 66.03 17.76 41.69
N ALA A 21 65.59 19.02 41.75
CA ALA A 21 64.44 19.51 40.99
C ALA A 21 64.66 19.36 39.47
N LYS A 22 65.86 19.71 38.96
CA LYS A 22 66.19 19.56 37.55
C LYS A 22 66.20 18.10 37.10
N VAL A 23 66.68 17.18 37.95
CA VAL A 23 66.66 15.73 37.65
C VAL A 23 65.23 15.20 37.66
N ARG A 24 64.41 15.59 38.65
CA ARG A 24 62.98 15.23 38.71
C ARG A 24 62.22 15.74 37.49
N ALA A 25 62.35 17.02 37.15
CA ALA A 25 61.72 17.59 35.97
C ALA A 25 62.14 16.90 34.67
N LYS A 26 63.42 16.53 34.52
CA LYS A 26 63.89 15.74 33.36
C LYS A 26 63.35 14.31 33.35
N ALA A 27 63.18 13.69 34.53
CA ALA A 27 62.62 12.36 34.64
C ALA A 27 61.12 12.35 34.32
N GLU A 28 60.38 13.32 34.85
CA GLU A 28 58.96 13.55 34.57
C GLU A 28 58.74 13.83 33.08
N ALA A 29 59.47 14.79 32.49
CA ALA A 29 59.36 15.08 31.06
C ALA A 29 59.65 13.85 30.17
N LYS A 30 60.60 12.99 30.57
CA LYS A 30 60.87 11.73 29.85
C LYS A 30 59.76 10.68 30.06
N ALA A 31 59.16 10.62 31.24
CA ALA A 31 58.05 9.73 31.53
C ALA A 31 56.80 10.17 30.75
N ASP A 32 56.51 11.47 30.74
CA ASP A 32 55.40 12.06 30.01
C ASP A 32 55.56 11.87 28.50
N ALA A 33 56.73 12.15 27.93
CA ALA A 33 56.98 11.91 26.51
C ALA A 33 56.82 10.44 26.11
N LYS A 34 57.21 9.49 26.99
CA LYS A 34 56.97 8.06 26.75
C LYS A 34 55.49 7.71 26.81
N LEU A 35 54.77 8.28 27.77
CA LEU A 35 53.34 8.05 27.98
C LEU A 35 52.51 8.63 26.82
N GLU A 36 52.84 9.84 26.36
CA GLU A 36 52.24 10.45 25.16
C GLU A 36 52.48 9.61 23.91
N LYS A 37 53.71 9.13 23.69
CA LYS A 37 54.02 8.25 22.56
C LYS A 37 53.21 6.95 22.61
N GLN A 38 52.98 6.39 23.79
CA GLN A 38 52.15 5.20 23.96
C GLN A 38 50.67 5.51 23.69
N LYS A 39 50.15 6.62 24.22
CA LYS A 39 48.78 7.11 23.95
C LYS A 39 48.57 7.32 22.46
N GLU A 40 49.48 8.03 21.79
CA GLU A 40 49.39 8.29 20.36
C GLU A 40 49.42 6.99 19.55
N LYS A 41 50.30 6.04 19.92
CA LYS A 41 50.34 4.71 19.27
C LYS A 41 49.02 3.95 19.45
N TYR A 42 48.41 4.03 20.63
CA TYR A 42 47.10 3.42 20.89
C TYR A 42 46.00 4.10 20.08
N LEU A 43 45.94 5.43 20.08
CA LEU A 43 44.99 6.23 19.29
C LEU A 43 45.11 5.95 17.79
N ARG A 44 46.33 5.84 17.26
CA ARG A 44 46.55 5.47 15.85
C ARG A 44 46.04 4.06 15.54
N LYS A 45 46.21 3.10 16.46
CA LYS A 45 45.68 1.73 16.31
C LYS A 45 44.16 1.72 16.32
N THR A 46 43.53 2.38 17.29
CA THR A 46 42.07 2.44 17.40
C THR A 46 41.47 3.19 16.22
N ALA A 47 42.01 4.35 15.83
CA ALA A 47 41.58 5.08 14.64
C ALA A 47 41.69 4.24 13.36
N LYS A 48 42.73 3.41 13.22
CA LYS A 48 42.87 2.48 12.09
C LYS A 48 41.81 1.37 12.11
N GLN A 49 41.46 0.85 13.29
CA GLN A 49 40.40 -0.16 13.43
C GLN A 49 39.03 0.43 13.10
N VAL A 50 38.71 1.61 13.63
CA VAL A 50 37.48 2.35 13.34
C VAL A 50 37.35 2.59 11.84
N ARG A 51 38.37 3.17 11.19
CA ARG A 51 38.37 3.38 9.73
C ARG A 51 38.15 2.08 8.93
N LYS A 52 38.71 0.95 9.40
CA LYS A 52 38.50 -0.35 8.74
C LYS A 52 37.06 -0.85 8.90
N ALA A 53 36.47 -0.68 10.09
CA ALA A 53 35.08 -1.02 10.34
C ALA A 53 34.15 -0.15 9.49
N ASP A 54 34.36 1.16 9.49
CA ASP A 54 33.58 2.12 8.69
C ASP A 54 33.65 1.78 7.20
N ASN A 55 34.85 1.52 6.67
CA ASN A 55 35.01 1.14 5.26
C ASN A 55 34.30 -0.17 4.92
N LYS A 56 34.29 -1.15 5.82
CA LYS A 56 33.58 -2.43 5.62
C LYS A 56 32.07 -2.20 5.64
N GLU A 57 31.58 -1.39 6.57
CA GLU A 57 30.17 -1.04 6.69
C GLU A 57 29.68 -0.25 5.47
N LEU A 58 30.44 0.75 5.02
CA LEU A 58 30.16 1.49 3.79
C LEU A 58 30.13 0.58 2.56
N LYS A 59 31.08 -0.36 2.44
CA LYS A 59 31.06 -1.34 1.35
C LYS A 59 29.84 -2.26 1.40
N ASN A 60 29.44 -2.68 2.60
CA ASN A 60 28.25 -3.51 2.78
C ASN A 60 26.96 -2.72 2.46
N ARG A 61 26.87 -1.46 2.89
CA ARG A 61 25.77 -0.55 2.55
C ARG A 61 25.66 -0.37 1.04
N ARG A 62 26.76 -0.04 0.36
CA ARG A 62 26.77 0.11 -1.11
C ARG A 62 26.31 -1.16 -1.82
N LYS A 63 26.80 -2.33 -1.42
CA LYS A 63 26.33 -3.62 -1.98
C LYS A 63 24.85 -3.87 -1.73
N HIS A 64 24.35 -3.51 -0.55
CA HIS A 64 22.96 -3.66 -0.20
C HIS A 64 22.09 -2.71 -1.03
N GLU A 65 22.47 -1.45 -1.15
CA GLU A 65 21.82 -0.44 -2.00
C GLU A 65 21.81 -0.86 -3.46
N GLU A 66 22.94 -1.35 -4.00
CA GLU A 66 23.01 -1.89 -5.37
C GLU A 66 22.05 -3.06 -5.56
N LYS A 67 22.00 -4.02 -4.63
CA LYS A 67 21.05 -5.14 -4.68
C LYS A 67 19.61 -4.69 -4.59
N MET A 68 19.30 -3.73 -3.72
CA MET A 68 17.94 -3.18 -3.58
C MET A 68 17.53 -2.43 -4.84
N ALA A 69 18.44 -1.67 -5.44
CA ALA A 69 18.21 -0.98 -6.70
C ALA A 69 18.00 -1.98 -7.86
N GLN A 70 18.83 -3.04 -7.95
CA GLN A 70 18.64 -4.10 -8.93
C GLN A 70 17.30 -4.82 -8.73
N ALA A 71 16.96 -5.19 -7.50
CA ALA A 71 15.68 -5.81 -7.18
C ALA A 71 14.50 -4.89 -7.50
N ALA A 72 14.61 -3.57 -7.25
CA ALA A 72 13.59 -2.60 -7.62
C ALA A 72 13.45 -2.47 -9.14
N LEU A 73 14.56 -2.44 -9.88
CA LEU A 73 14.55 -2.44 -11.35
C LEU A 73 13.92 -3.73 -11.90
N GLU A 74 14.25 -4.88 -11.33
CA GLU A 74 13.64 -6.17 -11.69
C GLU A 74 12.14 -6.21 -11.38
N GLN A 75 11.71 -5.64 -10.26
CA GLN A 75 10.29 -5.50 -9.92
C GLN A 75 9.56 -4.60 -10.92
N ILE A 76 10.15 -3.46 -11.29
CA ILE A 76 9.59 -2.55 -12.30
C ILE A 76 9.52 -3.26 -13.66
N LYS A 77 10.58 -3.99 -14.06
CA LYS A 77 10.62 -4.75 -15.32
C LYS A 77 9.64 -5.91 -15.36
N ALA A 78 9.43 -6.61 -14.23
CA ALA A 78 8.51 -7.73 -14.14
C ALA A 78 7.03 -7.31 -14.18
N GLY A 79 6.74 -6.02 -13.99
CA GLY A 79 5.39 -5.46 -14.03
C GLY A 79 4.49 -5.94 -12.89
N ASN A 80 3.22 -5.53 -12.93
CA ASN A 80 2.26 -5.80 -11.85
C ASN A 80 1.88 -7.29 -11.70
N PHE A 81 2.13 -8.10 -12.73
CA PHE A 81 1.86 -9.55 -12.75
C PHE A 81 3.16 -10.37 -12.74
N ASN A 82 3.94 -10.22 -11.67
CA ASN A 82 5.10 -11.07 -11.39
C ASN A 82 4.68 -12.31 -10.58
N GLY A 83 5.18 -13.49 -10.93
CA GLY A 83 4.94 -14.76 -10.21
C GLY A 83 5.21 -14.71 -8.69
N GLY A 84 6.14 -13.87 -8.22
CA GLY A 84 6.39 -13.65 -6.78
C GLY A 84 5.25 -12.92 -6.07
N ASN A 85 4.60 -11.96 -6.73
CA ASN A 85 3.41 -11.29 -6.19
C ASN A 85 2.20 -12.22 -6.26
N VAL A 86 2.03 -12.93 -7.37
CA VAL A 86 0.94 -13.91 -7.54
C VAL A 86 1.00 -14.99 -6.46
N THR A 87 2.16 -15.58 -6.20
CA THR A 87 2.33 -16.60 -5.15
C THR A 87 2.04 -16.08 -3.74
N ARG A 88 2.42 -14.83 -3.42
CA ARG A 88 2.07 -14.19 -2.14
C ARG A 88 0.57 -13.97 -2.00
N TYR A 89 -0.09 -13.45 -3.03
CA TYR A 89 -1.55 -13.25 -3.02
C TYR A 89 -2.30 -14.58 -2.98
N VAL A 90 -1.86 -15.59 -3.74
CA VAL A 90 -2.45 -16.94 -3.72
C VAL A 90 -2.26 -17.61 -2.35
N GLY A 91 -1.10 -17.45 -1.72
CA GLY A 91 -0.84 -17.95 -0.37
C GLY A 91 -1.74 -17.28 0.68
N ALA A 92 -1.84 -15.95 0.64
CA ALA A 92 -2.72 -15.20 1.53
C ALA A 92 -4.20 -15.56 1.31
N ALA A 93 -4.63 -15.67 0.06
CA ALA A 93 -5.97 -16.11 -0.30
C ALA A 93 -6.25 -17.52 0.24
N ARG A 94 -5.33 -18.48 0.09
CA ARG A 94 -5.52 -19.86 0.57
C ARG A 94 -5.78 -19.96 2.07
N VAL A 95 -5.18 -19.07 2.86
CA VAL A 95 -5.38 -19.00 4.32
C VAL A 95 -6.66 -18.24 4.68
N ALA A 96 -6.99 -17.18 3.95
CA ALA A 96 -8.17 -16.36 4.22
C ALA A 96 -9.49 -16.98 3.71
N ILE A 97 -9.42 -17.81 2.66
CA ILE A 97 -10.57 -18.42 1.99
C ILE A 97 -11.48 -19.18 2.99
N PRO A 98 -11.00 -20.07 3.88
CA PRO A 98 -11.87 -20.80 4.79
C PRO A 98 -12.66 -19.91 5.77
N ALA A 99 -12.09 -18.77 6.18
CA ALA A 99 -12.74 -17.84 7.10
C ALA A 99 -13.69 -16.88 6.37
N LEU A 100 -13.36 -16.47 5.14
CA LEU A 100 -14.15 -15.53 4.35
C LEU A 100 -15.30 -16.22 3.58
N LEU A 101 -15.14 -17.49 3.18
CA LEU A 101 -16.15 -18.27 2.46
C LEU A 101 -17.54 -18.24 3.13
N PRO A 102 -17.66 -18.53 4.44
CA PRO A 102 -18.96 -18.51 5.11
C PRO A 102 -19.57 -17.11 5.19
N LEU A 103 -18.74 -16.06 5.29
CA LEU A 103 -19.21 -14.68 5.39
C LEU A 103 -19.74 -14.17 4.04
N VAL A 104 -19.05 -14.48 2.95
CA VAL A 104 -19.53 -14.19 1.59
C VAL A 104 -20.81 -14.97 1.31
N TYR A 105 -20.85 -16.25 1.68
CA TYR A 105 -22.06 -17.07 1.53
C TYR A 105 -23.24 -16.47 2.32
N ARG A 106 -23.03 -16.09 3.58
CA ARG A 106 -24.05 -15.41 4.41
C ARG A 106 -24.46 -14.06 3.84
N GLY A 107 -23.53 -13.29 3.27
CA GLY A 107 -23.84 -12.02 2.61
C GLY A 107 -24.72 -12.21 1.38
N ILE A 108 -24.38 -13.19 0.52
CA ILE A 108 -25.15 -13.53 -0.68
C ILE A 108 -26.55 -14.05 -0.29
N THR A 109 -26.65 -14.95 0.69
CA THR A 109 -27.94 -15.48 1.11
C THR A 109 -28.78 -14.45 1.84
N GLN A 110 -28.18 -13.53 2.61
CA GLN A 110 -28.89 -12.44 3.26
C GLN A 110 -29.40 -11.41 2.23
N MET A 111 -28.64 -11.13 1.17
CA MET A 111 -29.11 -10.31 0.04
C MET A 111 -30.25 -10.98 -0.74
N GLN A 112 -30.19 -12.29 -0.97
CA GLN A 112 -31.28 -13.04 -1.59
C GLN A 112 -32.52 -13.06 -0.68
N ALA A 113 -32.34 -13.30 0.62
CA ALA A 113 -33.42 -13.30 1.60
C ALA A 113 -34.03 -11.90 1.80
N SER A 114 -33.25 -10.81 1.69
CA SER A 114 -33.80 -9.45 1.70
C SER A 114 -34.55 -9.11 0.42
N ASN A 115 -34.10 -9.62 -0.73
CA ASN A 115 -34.83 -9.49 -1.99
C ASN A 115 -36.11 -10.33 -1.99
N GLU A 116 -36.12 -11.52 -1.38
CA GLU A 116 -37.31 -12.35 -1.19
C GLU A 116 -38.26 -11.77 -0.16
N LYS A 117 -37.77 -11.21 0.95
CA LYS A 117 -38.60 -10.45 1.90
C LYS A 117 -39.15 -9.18 1.29
N SER A 118 -38.39 -8.49 0.43
CA SER A 118 -38.90 -7.34 -0.34
C SER A 118 -39.91 -7.79 -1.39
N ARG A 119 -39.72 -8.95 -2.04
CA ARG A 119 -40.70 -9.57 -2.95
C ARG A 119 -41.98 -10.00 -2.21
N ALA A 120 -41.87 -10.43 -0.95
CA ALA A 120 -42.98 -10.80 -0.08
C ALA A 120 -43.66 -9.59 0.58
N GLN A 121 -42.99 -8.44 0.65
CA GLN A 121 -43.62 -7.15 1.01
C GLN A 121 -44.15 -6.40 -0.22
N HIS A 122 -43.66 -6.73 -1.42
CA HIS A 122 -44.18 -6.28 -2.72
C HIS A 122 -45.21 -7.25 -3.31
N SER A 123 -45.51 -8.38 -2.65
CA SER A 123 -46.66 -9.21 -3.04
C SER A 123 -48.01 -8.57 -2.67
N ASP A 124 -47.99 -7.40 -2.02
CA ASP A 124 -49.13 -6.48 -1.94
C ASP A 124 -49.26 -5.56 -3.17
N VAL A 125 -48.41 -5.73 -4.19
CA VAL A 125 -48.54 -5.06 -5.49
C VAL A 125 -49.17 -6.02 -6.50
N PRO A 126 -50.30 -5.66 -7.12
CA PRO A 126 -51.13 -6.60 -7.86
C PRO A 126 -50.40 -7.14 -9.10
N VAL A 127 -50.48 -8.47 -9.25
CA VAL A 127 -50.04 -9.28 -10.40
C VAL A 127 -50.58 -8.74 -11.76
N SER A 128 -51.55 -7.80 -11.73
CA SER A 128 -52.13 -7.15 -12.90
C SER A 128 -51.17 -6.29 -13.74
N GLU A 129 -50.01 -5.86 -13.21
CA GLU A 129 -49.00 -5.16 -14.04
C GLU A 129 -47.99 -6.10 -14.69
N MET A 130 -47.64 -7.21 -14.05
CA MET A 130 -46.79 -8.25 -14.67
C MET A 130 -47.54 -9.04 -15.77
N ALA A 131 -48.86 -9.11 -15.70
CA ALA A 131 -49.70 -9.73 -16.73
C ALA A 131 -49.69 -8.97 -18.07
N LYS A 132 -49.23 -7.71 -18.12
CA LYS A 132 -49.16 -6.93 -19.38
C LYS A 132 -47.97 -7.32 -20.27
N TYR A 133 -46.98 -8.04 -19.73
CA TYR A 133 -45.79 -8.45 -20.43
C TYR A 133 -45.56 -9.95 -20.22
N SER A 134 -46.30 -10.80 -20.94
CA SER A 134 -46.07 -12.25 -20.95
C SER A 134 -45.03 -12.62 -22.03
N GLY A 135 -43.85 -13.13 -21.62
CA GLY A 135 -42.82 -13.69 -22.52
C GLY A 135 -41.38 -13.53 -22.01
N ASP A 136 -40.44 -14.25 -22.62
CA ASP A 136 -38.99 -14.05 -22.42
C ASP A 136 -38.66 -12.56 -22.60
N GLY A 137 -37.97 -11.97 -21.61
CA GLY A 137 -37.60 -10.56 -21.63
C GLY A 137 -38.58 -9.58 -20.98
N ALA A 138 -39.72 -10.03 -20.43
CA ALA A 138 -40.73 -9.18 -19.81
C ALA A 138 -40.18 -8.28 -18.68
N ALA A 139 -39.32 -8.83 -17.83
CA ALA A 139 -38.71 -8.09 -16.74
C ALA A 139 -37.82 -6.95 -17.25
N GLN A 140 -37.06 -7.19 -18.32
CA GLN A 140 -36.19 -6.20 -18.97
C GLN A 140 -37.02 -5.08 -19.61
N LYS A 141 -38.12 -5.43 -20.31
CA LYS A 141 -39.04 -4.44 -20.89
C LYS A 141 -39.71 -3.56 -19.84
N ALA A 142 -40.14 -4.14 -18.72
CA ALA A 142 -40.71 -3.37 -17.61
C ALA A 142 -39.70 -2.37 -17.03
N ARG A 143 -38.43 -2.79 -16.89
CA ARG A 143 -37.34 -1.91 -16.44
C ARG A 143 -37.03 -0.79 -17.45
N ILE A 144 -36.96 -1.10 -18.74
CA ILE A 144 -36.78 -0.10 -19.81
C ILE A 144 -37.90 0.94 -19.73
N ALA A 145 -39.15 0.50 -19.61
CA ALA A 145 -40.30 1.40 -19.50
C ALA A 145 -40.22 2.28 -18.24
N LYS A 146 -39.76 1.74 -17.11
CA LYS A 146 -39.53 2.50 -15.88
C LYS A 146 -38.45 3.58 -16.07
N LEU A 147 -37.29 3.22 -16.62
CA LEU A 147 -36.20 4.16 -16.87
C LEU A 147 -36.59 5.26 -17.86
N ARG A 148 -37.39 4.94 -18.89
CA ARG A 148 -37.94 5.95 -19.81
C ARG A 148 -38.88 6.94 -19.12
N LYS A 149 -39.73 6.49 -18.19
CA LYS A 149 -40.58 7.40 -17.41
C LYS A 149 -39.72 8.32 -16.55
N GLU A 150 -38.72 7.73 -15.90
CA GLU A 150 -37.76 8.44 -15.06
C GLU A 150 -36.97 9.52 -15.83
N LEU A 151 -36.58 9.27 -17.08
CA LEU A 151 -35.91 10.25 -17.94
C LEU A 151 -36.82 11.44 -18.31
N LYS A 152 -38.13 11.21 -18.44
CA LYS A 152 -39.12 12.26 -18.77
C LYS A 152 -39.39 13.23 -17.63
N ASP A 153 -39.07 12.86 -16.39
CA ASP A 153 -39.24 13.71 -15.22
C ASP A 153 -38.19 14.87 -15.14
N ASN A 154 -37.46 15.15 -16.23
CA ASN A 154 -36.51 16.27 -16.41
C ASN A 154 -35.45 16.45 -15.30
N SER A 155 -35.13 15.37 -14.59
CA SER A 155 -34.21 15.38 -13.44
C SER A 155 -32.74 15.21 -13.83
N VAL A 156 -32.42 15.21 -15.13
CA VAL A 156 -31.07 15.02 -15.66
C VAL A 156 -30.77 15.98 -16.82
N PRO A 157 -29.48 16.26 -17.09
CA PRO A 157 -29.08 17.11 -18.22
C PRO A 157 -29.64 16.59 -19.56
N GLY A 158 -30.21 17.46 -20.38
CA GLY A 158 -30.90 17.06 -21.62
C GLY A 158 -30.05 16.31 -22.64
N GLY A 159 -28.73 16.54 -22.68
CA GLY A 159 -27.82 15.74 -23.52
C GLY A 159 -27.73 14.29 -23.06
N PHE A 160 -27.57 14.08 -21.74
CA PHE A 160 -27.58 12.75 -21.14
C PHE A 160 -28.94 12.06 -21.30
N ALA A 161 -30.04 12.81 -21.19
CA ALA A 161 -31.37 12.25 -21.37
C ALA A 161 -31.54 11.62 -22.77
N LYS A 162 -31.09 12.34 -23.82
CA LYS A 162 -31.12 11.83 -25.20
C LYS A 162 -30.23 10.61 -25.38
N ASP A 163 -29.00 10.67 -24.90
CA ASP A 163 -28.06 9.54 -24.99
C ASP A 163 -28.61 8.29 -24.29
N ALA A 164 -29.23 8.46 -23.12
CA ALA A 164 -29.85 7.38 -22.37
C ALA A 164 -31.12 6.83 -23.05
N GLU A 165 -31.93 7.67 -23.68
CA GLU A 165 -33.08 7.24 -24.49
C GLU A 165 -32.63 6.38 -25.68
N ASP A 166 -31.62 6.83 -26.42
CA ASP A 166 -31.06 6.09 -27.56
C ASP A 166 -30.50 4.71 -27.12
N GLN A 167 -29.84 4.66 -25.96
CA GLN A 167 -29.33 3.41 -25.39
C GLN A 167 -30.47 2.47 -24.96
N LEU A 168 -31.53 2.99 -24.34
CA LEU A 168 -32.71 2.19 -23.97
C LEU A 168 -33.44 1.63 -25.21
N ASP A 169 -33.48 2.37 -26.31
CA ASP A 169 -34.01 1.90 -27.59
C ASP A 169 -33.19 0.73 -28.17
N GLN A 170 -31.87 0.80 -28.07
CA GLN A 170 -31.00 -0.32 -28.47
C GLN A 170 -31.21 -1.55 -27.60
N LEU A 171 -31.38 -1.36 -26.28
CA LEU A 171 -31.63 -2.46 -25.36
C LEU A 171 -33.00 -3.11 -25.57
N GLU A 172 -34.03 -2.33 -25.91
CA GLU A 172 -35.33 -2.88 -26.27
C GLU A 172 -35.24 -3.77 -27.53
N LYS A 173 -34.54 -3.31 -28.56
CA LYS A 173 -34.28 -4.11 -29.77
C LYS A 173 -33.49 -5.38 -29.45
N ALA A 174 -32.52 -5.31 -28.55
CA ALA A 174 -31.77 -6.49 -28.10
C ALA A 174 -32.69 -7.51 -27.41
N VAL A 175 -33.61 -7.05 -26.55
CA VAL A 175 -34.62 -7.93 -25.92
C VAL A 175 -35.56 -8.54 -26.96
N ASP A 176 -35.99 -7.77 -27.96
CA ASP A 176 -36.84 -8.33 -29.02
C ASP A 176 -36.13 -9.37 -29.88
N SER A 177 -34.82 -9.19 -30.12
CA SER A 177 -34.01 -10.15 -30.87
C SER A 177 -33.90 -11.52 -30.17
N THR A 178 -34.09 -11.60 -28.85
CA THR A 178 -33.98 -12.88 -28.15
C THR A 178 -35.11 -13.85 -28.47
N ARG A 179 -36.22 -13.38 -29.06
CA ARG A 179 -37.34 -14.23 -29.47
C ARG A 179 -36.98 -15.19 -30.61
N THR A 180 -35.94 -14.88 -31.38
CA THR A 180 -35.46 -15.72 -32.49
C THR A 180 -34.20 -16.50 -32.14
N MET A 181 -33.68 -16.35 -30.92
CA MET A 181 -32.46 -17.01 -30.43
C MET A 181 -32.75 -18.36 -29.78
N ASN A 182 -31.72 -19.21 -29.69
CA ASN A 182 -31.81 -20.44 -28.89
C ASN A 182 -31.73 -20.12 -27.39
N GLU A 183 -32.14 -21.05 -26.52
CA GLU A 183 -32.28 -20.82 -25.07
C GLU A 183 -30.98 -20.32 -24.39
N ASN A 184 -29.82 -20.82 -24.82
CA ASN A 184 -28.53 -20.40 -24.28
C ASN A 184 -28.15 -18.98 -24.71
N GLN A 185 -28.39 -18.65 -25.98
CA GLN A 185 -28.21 -17.30 -26.52
C GLN A 185 -29.17 -16.31 -25.88
N THR A 186 -30.45 -16.67 -25.73
CA THR A 186 -31.48 -15.88 -25.05
C THR A 186 -31.06 -15.57 -23.61
N ARG A 187 -30.65 -16.57 -22.83
CA ARG A 187 -30.18 -16.34 -21.45
C ARG A 187 -28.97 -15.41 -21.40
N ASN A 188 -28.01 -15.57 -22.30
CA ASN A 188 -26.80 -14.73 -22.33
C ASN A 188 -27.11 -13.30 -22.76
N ALA A 189 -27.96 -13.11 -23.77
CA ALA A 189 -28.42 -11.82 -24.25
C ALA A 189 -29.21 -11.07 -23.18
N LEU A 190 -30.18 -11.74 -22.52
CA LEU A 190 -30.95 -11.14 -21.44
C LEU A 190 -30.07 -10.76 -20.23
N LYS A 191 -29.04 -11.57 -19.90
CA LYS A 191 -28.05 -11.21 -18.88
C LYS A 191 -27.21 -9.99 -19.28
N ALA A 192 -26.83 -9.88 -20.54
CA ALA A 192 -26.10 -8.71 -21.05
C ALA A 192 -26.96 -7.44 -20.98
N VAL A 193 -28.21 -7.53 -21.44
CA VAL A 193 -29.18 -6.43 -21.34
C VAL A 193 -29.38 -6.01 -19.87
N THR A 194 -29.49 -6.98 -18.96
CA THR A 194 -29.68 -6.69 -17.53
C THR A 194 -28.50 -5.87 -16.99
N ARG A 195 -27.26 -6.24 -17.31
CA ARG A 195 -26.07 -5.49 -16.90
C ARG A 195 -26.05 -4.08 -17.47
N GLU A 196 -26.44 -3.91 -18.73
CA GLU A 196 -26.48 -2.59 -19.36
C GLU A 196 -27.56 -1.69 -18.73
N LEU A 197 -28.74 -2.25 -18.43
CA LEU A 197 -29.79 -1.52 -17.71
C LEU A 197 -29.32 -1.08 -16.33
N ASP A 198 -28.59 -1.93 -15.60
CA ASP A 198 -28.01 -1.57 -14.30
C ASP A 198 -26.98 -0.43 -14.43
N LEU A 199 -26.21 -0.38 -15.53
CA LEU A 199 -25.29 0.73 -15.80
C LEU A 199 -26.03 2.04 -16.08
N VAL A 200 -27.07 2.00 -16.92
CA VAL A 200 -27.90 3.18 -17.23
C VAL A 200 -28.58 3.71 -15.95
N GLU A 201 -29.14 2.83 -15.13
CA GLU A 201 -29.77 3.20 -13.85
C GLU A 201 -28.76 3.86 -12.88
N ASN A 202 -27.53 3.33 -12.82
CA ASN A 202 -26.46 3.93 -12.02
C ASN A 202 -26.04 5.31 -12.54
N GLN A 203 -25.89 5.47 -13.86
CA GLN A 203 -25.55 6.76 -14.47
C GLN A 203 -26.65 7.79 -14.25
N LEU A 204 -27.92 7.37 -14.39
CA LEU A 204 -29.09 8.18 -14.10
C LEU A 204 -29.09 8.66 -12.64
N ARG A 205 -28.81 7.76 -11.68
CA ARG A 205 -28.70 8.12 -10.26
C ARG A 205 -27.58 9.13 -10.00
N ILE A 206 -26.41 8.96 -10.63
CA ILE A 206 -25.26 9.87 -10.48
C ILE A 206 -25.56 11.25 -11.08
N LYS A 207 -26.30 11.33 -12.19
CA LYS A 207 -26.62 12.60 -12.87
C LYS A 207 -27.78 13.37 -12.24
N ARG A 208 -28.58 12.72 -11.41
CA ARG A 208 -29.69 13.32 -10.64
C ARG A 208 -29.25 13.92 -9.30
N GLY A 209 -28.18 13.37 -8.70
CA GLY A 209 -27.59 13.87 -7.45
C GLY A 209 -26.56 14.95 -7.72
#